data_AF-A0AB38SRY4-F1
#
_entry.id   AF-A0AB38SRY4-F1
#
_cell.length_a   1.000
_cell.length_b   1.000
_cell.length_c   1.000
_cell.angle_alpha   90.00
_cell.angle_beta   90.00
_cell.angle_gamma   90.00
#
_symmetry.space_group_name_H-M   'P 1'
#
loop_
_entity.id
_entity.type
_entity.pdbx_description
1 polymer ?
#
loop_
_entity_poly.entity_id
_entity_poly.type
_entity_poly.pdbx_seq_one_letter_code
_entity_poly.pdbx_strand_id
1 'polypeptide(L)'
;MPQCAANRHIHLSLHGGGPANFEAPDLEDWPKVTLERTAQAARRVNLDTLTPEDVARWQPGETLLLSGHLLTGRDAAHARLFDLLRRGEPLPTDFRNRVIYYVGPVDPVGDEIVGPGGPTTATRMDKFTEVMPAQTGLIAMIGKGQRGPQGIEAIRRHRAASLVAAGGAAYLVAKAVRSSRRVAFEDLGMEAIYEFKVEDMPVTVAVDVNGNSIHEIGPARWRRFRSRM
;
A
#
# COMPACT_ATOMS: atom_id res chain seq x y z
N MET A 1 -8.65 -22.48 -4.65
CA MET A 1 -8.27 -21.06 -4.48
C MET A 1 -7.06 -20.76 -5.35
N PRO A 2 -6.98 -19.60 -6.02
CA PRO A 2 -5.76 -19.24 -6.74
C PRO A 2 -4.58 -19.15 -5.77
N GLN A 3 -3.42 -19.68 -6.16
CA GLN A 3 -2.17 -19.44 -5.44
C GLN A 3 -1.77 -17.98 -5.64
N CYS A 4 -1.38 -17.31 -4.56
CA CYS A 4 -0.90 -15.93 -4.62
C CYS A 4 0.62 -15.90 -4.87
N ALA A 5 1.19 -14.70 -5.06
CA ALA A 5 2.63 -14.53 -5.28
C ALA A 5 3.50 -15.17 -4.18
N ALA A 6 3.02 -15.20 -2.94
CA ALA A 6 3.64 -15.97 -1.86
C ALA A 6 3.20 -17.45 -1.92
N ASN A 7 3.48 -18.10 -3.06
CA ASN A 7 3.15 -19.50 -3.31
C ASN A 7 4.08 -20.41 -2.50
N ARG A 8 3.63 -20.75 -1.29
CA ARG A 8 4.43 -21.50 -0.31
C ARG A 8 3.76 -22.83 -0.06
N HIS A 9 4.26 -23.85 -0.73
CA HIS A 9 3.75 -25.20 -0.64
C HIS A 9 4.91 -26.18 -0.82
N ILE A 10 4.94 -27.19 0.03
CA ILE A 10 5.96 -28.23 -0.01
C ILE A 10 5.30 -29.59 0.21
N HIS A 11 5.68 -30.56 -0.62
CA HIS A 11 5.42 -31.97 -0.35
C HIS A 11 6.70 -32.57 0.23
N LEU A 12 6.57 -33.39 1.27
CA LEU A 12 7.69 -34.06 1.90
C LEU A 12 7.36 -35.52 2.15
N SER A 13 8.35 -36.38 1.96
CA SER A 13 8.31 -37.81 2.25
C SER A 13 9.43 -38.13 3.24
N LEU A 14 9.09 -38.83 4.32
CA LEU A 14 10.04 -39.16 5.38
C LEU A 14 10.64 -40.54 5.12
N HIS A 15 11.95 -40.59 4.85
CA HIS A 15 12.67 -41.83 4.54
C HIS A 15 13.78 -42.15 5.56
N GLY A 16 13.89 -41.39 6.65
CA GLY A 16 14.94 -41.56 7.67
C GLY A 16 16.33 -41.04 7.27
N GLY A 17 16.46 -40.35 6.14
CA GLY A 17 17.73 -39.83 5.61
C GLY A 17 18.24 -38.52 6.22
N GLY A 18 17.62 -38.03 7.30
CA GLY A 18 17.98 -36.75 7.93
C GLY A 18 17.15 -35.54 7.44
N PRO A 19 17.55 -34.31 7.82
CA PRO A 19 16.82 -33.09 7.47
C PRO A 19 16.88 -32.79 5.97
N ALA A 20 15.79 -32.21 5.44
CA ALA A 20 15.76 -31.73 4.07
C ALA A 20 16.60 -30.44 3.93
N ASN A 21 17.46 -30.40 2.91
CA ASN A 21 18.21 -29.20 2.53
C ASN A 21 17.61 -28.64 1.24
N PHE A 22 17.31 -27.33 1.23
CA PHE A 22 16.80 -26.63 0.05
C PHE A 22 17.91 -25.76 -0.51
N GLU A 23 18.20 -25.92 -1.80
CA GLU A 23 19.10 -25.01 -2.50
C GLU A 23 18.34 -23.73 -2.85
N ALA A 24 18.93 -22.59 -2.51
CA ALA A 24 18.43 -21.31 -2.97
C ALA A 24 18.61 -21.21 -4.50
N PRO A 25 17.63 -20.65 -5.24
CA PRO A 25 17.77 -20.50 -6.67
C PRO A 25 18.88 -19.48 -7.03
N ASP A 26 19.49 -19.64 -8.19
CA ASP A 26 20.59 -18.77 -8.65
C ASP A 26 20.03 -17.41 -9.07
N LEU A 27 20.55 -16.31 -8.50
CA LEU A 27 20.10 -14.96 -8.82
C LEU A 27 20.31 -14.60 -10.30
N GLU A 28 21.24 -15.25 -11.00
CA GLU A 28 21.44 -15.05 -12.44
C GLU A 28 20.30 -15.61 -13.31
N ASP A 29 19.42 -16.46 -12.76
CA ASP A 29 18.21 -16.93 -13.47
C ASP A 29 17.18 -15.80 -13.70
N TRP A 30 17.31 -14.69 -12.96
CA TRP A 30 16.42 -13.54 -13.09
C TRP A 30 16.91 -12.59 -14.19
N PRO A 31 16.00 -12.04 -15.02
CA PRO A 31 16.39 -11.12 -16.08
C PRO A 31 17.04 -9.86 -15.50
N LYS A 32 18.08 -9.35 -16.16
CA LYS A 32 18.71 -8.07 -15.81
C LYS A 32 17.72 -6.92 -16.07
N VAL A 33 17.00 -6.52 -15.04
CA VAL A 33 16.03 -5.42 -15.11
C VAL A 33 16.78 -4.08 -15.08
N THR A 34 16.72 -3.32 -16.17
CA THR A 34 17.25 -1.95 -16.21
C THR A 34 16.27 -0.99 -15.53
N LEU A 35 16.44 -0.78 -14.23
CA LEU A 35 15.61 0.13 -13.41
C LEU A 35 15.57 1.58 -13.97
N GLU A 36 16.63 2.01 -14.65
CA GLU A 36 16.78 3.37 -15.17
C GLU A 36 15.64 3.79 -16.11
N ARG A 37 15.15 2.88 -16.96
CA ARG A 37 14.05 3.18 -17.89
C ARG A 37 12.71 3.34 -17.20
N THR A 38 12.46 2.58 -16.13
CA THR A 38 11.19 2.62 -15.39
C THR A 38 11.17 3.79 -14.41
N ALA A 39 12.32 4.14 -13.82
CA ALA A 39 12.46 5.25 -12.89
C ALA A 39 12.35 6.63 -13.58
N GLN A 40 12.82 6.77 -14.83
CA GLN A 40 12.71 8.02 -15.59
C GLN A 40 11.25 8.46 -15.85
N ALA A 41 10.32 7.52 -15.91
CA ALA A 41 8.90 7.80 -16.13
C ALA A 41 8.10 8.03 -14.84
N ALA A 42 8.70 7.81 -13.66
CA ALA A 42 8.00 7.93 -12.38
C ALA A 42 8.03 9.36 -11.83
N ARG A 43 6.90 9.83 -11.29
CA ARG A 43 6.83 11.11 -10.60
C ARG A 43 7.35 10.96 -9.17
N ARG A 44 8.34 11.77 -8.80
CA ARG A 44 8.80 11.86 -7.40
C ARG A 44 7.87 12.74 -6.59
N VAL A 45 7.53 12.29 -5.39
CA VAL A 45 6.57 12.97 -4.50
C VAL A 45 7.16 13.08 -3.10
N ASN A 46 7.27 14.30 -2.58
CA ASN A 46 7.58 14.54 -1.18
C ASN A 46 6.30 14.59 -0.35
N LEU A 47 6.13 13.61 0.53
CA LEU A 47 4.97 13.46 1.42
C LEU A 47 4.91 14.55 2.50
N ASP A 48 6.06 15.10 2.90
CA ASP A 48 6.13 16.09 3.98
C ASP A 48 5.63 17.48 3.53
N THR A 49 5.54 17.71 2.21
CA THR A 49 5.06 18.96 1.61
C THR A 49 3.86 18.74 0.70
N LEU A 50 3.24 17.55 0.74
CA LEU A 50 2.18 17.16 -0.18
C LEU A 50 0.89 17.94 0.08
N THR A 51 0.29 18.48 -0.98
CA THR A 51 -0.98 19.22 -0.91
C THR A 51 -2.12 18.48 -1.62
N PRO A 52 -3.40 18.77 -1.29
CA PRO A 52 -4.54 18.27 -2.06
C PRO A 52 -4.47 18.64 -3.56
N GLU A 53 -3.92 19.80 -3.89
CA GLU A 53 -3.74 20.28 -5.26
C GLU A 53 -2.73 19.41 -6.03
N ASP A 54 -1.67 18.93 -5.37
CA ASP A 54 -0.72 18.00 -5.98
C ASP A 54 -1.37 16.65 -6.25
N VAL A 55 -2.14 16.14 -5.27
CA VAL A 55 -2.89 14.87 -5.40
C VAL A 55 -3.91 14.95 -6.55
N ALA A 56 -4.56 16.11 -6.74
CA ALA A 56 -5.51 16.32 -7.81
C ALA A 56 -4.90 16.27 -9.23
N ARG A 57 -3.57 16.35 -9.36
CA ARG A 57 -2.84 16.24 -10.64
C ARG A 57 -2.43 14.81 -10.98
N TRP A 58 -2.60 13.86 -10.08
CA TRP A 58 -2.27 12.46 -10.32
C TRP A 58 -3.24 11.82 -11.31
N GLN A 59 -2.72 10.96 -12.18
CA GLN A 59 -3.51 10.27 -13.19
C GLN A 59 -3.55 8.76 -12.93
N PRO A 60 -4.68 8.07 -13.17
CA PRO A 60 -4.75 6.62 -12.99
C PRO A 60 -3.69 5.89 -13.84
N GLY A 61 -2.92 5.00 -13.20
CA GLY A 61 -1.81 4.26 -13.81
C GLY A 61 -0.45 4.97 -13.76
N GLU A 62 -0.40 6.23 -13.31
CA GLU A 62 0.88 6.92 -13.05
C GLU A 62 1.64 6.22 -11.92
N THR A 63 2.96 6.06 -12.10
CA THR A 63 3.86 5.54 -11.06
C THR A 63 4.46 6.69 -10.27
N LEU A 64 4.37 6.60 -8.95
CA LEU A 64 4.91 7.56 -8.01
C LEU A 64 6.06 6.92 -7.22
N LEU A 65 7.08 7.73 -6.92
CA LEU A 65 8.12 7.41 -5.95
C LEU A 65 7.93 8.32 -4.73
N LEU A 66 7.41 7.73 -3.64
CA LEU A 66 7.08 8.48 -2.42
C LEU A 66 8.28 8.56 -1.48
N SER A 67 8.58 9.77 -1.02
CA SER A 67 9.60 10.04 0.00
C SER A 67 9.02 10.96 1.08
N GLY A 68 9.37 10.74 2.35
CA GLY A 68 8.83 11.51 3.49
C GLY A 68 7.99 10.63 4.43
N HIS A 69 7.11 11.24 5.24
CA HIS A 69 6.40 10.56 6.31
C HIS A 69 4.98 10.14 5.97
N LEU A 70 4.69 8.84 6.07
CA LEU A 70 3.35 8.28 5.98
C LEU A 70 2.93 7.61 7.28
N LEU A 71 1.62 7.50 7.48
CA LEU A 71 1.04 6.73 8.58
C LEU A 71 0.75 5.31 8.12
N THR A 72 0.72 4.35 9.04
CA THR A 72 0.22 3.00 8.78
C THR A 72 -1.06 2.76 9.52
N GLY A 73 -1.84 1.79 9.05
CA GLY A 73 -3.00 1.30 9.80
C GLY A 73 -3.86 0.43 8.92
N ARG A 74 -4.43 -0.63 9.46
CA ARG A 74 -5.37 -1.50 8.76
C ARG A 74 -6.63 -1.73 9.58
N ASP A 75 -7.23 -2.89 9.44
CA ASP A 75 -8.59 -3.23 9.89
C ASP A 75 -8.92 -2.76 11.33
N ALA A 76 -8.14 -3.16 12.34
CA ALA A 76 -8.41 -2.84 13.75
C ALA A 76 -8.14 -1.36 14.10
N ALA A 77 -7.06 -0.78 13.57
CA ALA A 77 -6.78 0.65 13.75
C ALA A 77 -7.88 1.53 13.15
N HIS A 78 -8.37 1.21 11.94
CA HIS A 78 -9.46 1.95 11.32
C HIS A 78 -10.77 1.84 12.11
N ALA A 79 -11.09 0.64 12.62
CA ALA A 79 -12.26 0.47 13.47
C ALA A 79 -12.18 1.36 14.72
N ARG A 80 -11.02 1.37 15.38
CA ARG A 80 -10.83 2.20 16.58
C ARG A 80 -10.85 3.70 16.29
N LEU A 81 -10.22 4.16 15.20
CA LEU A 81 -10.30 5.56 14.77
C LEU A 81 -11.75 5.97 14.48
N PHE A 82 -12.51 5.11 13.83
CA PHE A 82 -13.92 5.36 13.53
C PHE A 82 -14.77 5.50 14.80
N ASP A 83 -14.52 4.66 15.81
CA ASP A 83 -15.21 4.75 17.10
C ASP A 83 -14.83 6.01 17.89
N LEU A 84 -13.58 6.48 17.81
CA LEU A 84 -13.17 7.76 18.38
C LEU A 84 -13.91 8.93 17.71
N LEU A 85 -13.94 8.95 16.38
CA LEU A 85 -14.64 9.98 15.60
C LEU A 85 -16.15 10.02 15.91
N ARG A 86 -16.80 8.85 16.00
CA ARG A 86 -18.22 8.76 16.38
C ARG A 86 -18.51 9.31 17.77
N ARG A 87 -17.55 9.24 18.69
CA ARG A 87 -17.68 9.73 20.06
C ARG A 87 -17.21 11.19 20.20
N GLY A 88 -16.71 11.81 19.14
CA GLY A 88 -16.12 13.15 19.20
C GLY A 88 -14.84 13.21 20.02
N GLU A 89 -14.17 12.07 20.20
CA GLU A 89 -12.90 11.97 20.95
C GLU A 89 -11.72 12.40 20.07
N PRO A 90 -10.65 12.97 20.65
CA PRO A 90 -9.47 13.37 19.90
C PRO A 90 -8.77 12.16 19.28
N LEU A 91 -8.26 12.34 18.05
CA LEU A 91 -7.44 11.35 17.38
C LEU A 91 -6.03 11.30 17.99
N PRO A 92 -5.35 10.14 17.96
CA PRO A 92 -4.03 10.00 18.54
C PRO A 92 -2.91 10.68 17.73
N THR A 93 -3.20 11.13 16.51
CA THR A 93 -2.27 11.86 15.63
C THR A 93 -3.04 12.68 14.59
N ASP A 94 -2.37 13.62 13.93
CA ASP A 94 -2.94 14.40 12.82
C ASP A 94 -2.84 13.62 11.50
N PHE A 95 -3.96 13.47 10.81
CA PHE A 95 -4.08 12.81 9.51
C PHE A 95 -4.21 13.80 8.35
N ARG A 96 -4.33 15.10 8.65
CA ARG A 96 -4.53 16.14 7.64
C ARG A 96 -3.35 16.19 6.69
N ASN A 97 -3.65 16.14 5.40
CA ASN A 97 -2.66 16.08 4.32
C ASN A 97 -1.68 14.91 4.43
N ARG A 98 -2.02 13.88 5.21
CA ARG A 98 -1.20 12.66 5.32
C ARG A 98 -1.65 11.61 4.33
N VAL A 99 -0.74 10.67 4.09
CA VAL A 99 -0.99 9.43 3.36
C VAL A 99 -0.96 8.28 4.36
N ILE A 100 -1.93 7.36 4.26
CA ILE A 100 -1.97 6.15 5.09
C ILE A 100 -1.67 4.91 4.26
N TYR A 101 -0.80 4.03 4.77
CA TYR A 101 -0.45 2.75 4.18
C TYR A 101 -1.12 1.61 4.95
N TYR A 102 -1.95 0.84 4.24
CA TYR A 102 -2.60 -0.33 4.78
C TYR A 102 -1.63 -1.50 4.85
N VAL A 103 -0.87 -1.56 5.93
CA VAL A 103 0.16 -2.56 6.19
C VAL A 103 0.04 -3.06 7.62
N GLY A 104 0.39 -4.33 7.83
CA GLY A 104 0.75 -4.83 9.14
C GLY A 104 2.18 -5.34 9.06
N PRO A 105 3.18 -4.53 9.45
CA PRO A 105 4.58 -4.94 9.35
C PRO A 105 4.84 -6.14 10.26
N VAL A 106 5.73 -7.03 9.81
CA VAL A 106 6.31 -8.07 10.67
C VAL A 106 7.38 -7.45 11.56
N ASP A 107 7.61 -8.04 12.73
CA ASP A 107 8.68 -7.62 13.62
C ASP A 107 10.04 -7.66 12.91
N PRO A 108 10.89 -6.64 13.08
CA PRO A 108 12.22 -6.61 12.49
C PRO A 108 13.12 -7.70 13.06
N VAL A 109 14.02 -8.22 12.25
CA VAL A 109 15.07 -9.16 12.68
C VAL A 109 16.44 -8.51 12.44
N GLY A 110 17.36 -8.67 13.37
CA GLY A 110 18.72 -8.13 13.24
C GLY A 110 18.73 -6.61 13.19
N ASP A 111 19.26 -6.05 12.10
CA ASP A 111 19.41 -4.62 11.86
C ASP A 111 18.28 -4.03 10.99
N GLU A 112 17.23 -4.79 10.72
CA GLU A 112 16.07 -4.31 9.96
C GLU A 112 15.35 -3.17 10.71
N ILE A 113 15.01 -2.10 9.98
CA ILE A 113 14.14 -1.04 10.51
C ILE A 113 12.72 -1.55 10.77
N VAL A 114 12.25 -2.42 9.86
CA VAL A 114 10.95 -3.08 9.91
C VAL A 114 11.05 -4.38 9.11
N GLY A 115 10.40 -5.43 9.58
CA GLY A 115 10.29 -6.68 8.82
C GLY A 115 9.44 -6.52 7.57
N PRO A 116 9.23 -7.60 6.78
CA PRO A 116 8.44 -7.56 5.56
C PRO A 116 7.05 -6.89 5.76
N GLY A 117 6.80 -5.79 5.04
CA GLY A 117 5.64 -4.92 5.23
C GLY A 117 4.87 -4.68 3.94
N GLY A 118 4.24 -5.73 3.40
CA GLY A 118 3.48 -5.66 2.15
C GLY A 118 2.07 -5.07 2.31
N PRO A 119 1.46 -4.55 1.23
CA PRO A 119 0.13 -3.97 1.28
C PRO A 119 -0.94 -5.01 1.61
N THR A 120 -1.96 -4.56 2.32
CA THR A 120 -3.20 -5.30 2.54
C THR A 120 -4.29 -4.87 1.55
N THR A 121 -5.29 -5.74 1.34
CA THR A 121 -6.37 -5.53 0.38
C THR A 121 -7.16 -4.26 0.69
N ALA A 122 -7.13 -3.28 -0.21
CA ALA A 122 -7.70 -1.95 0.01
C ALA A 122 -9.22 -1.98 0.23
N THR A 123 -9.95 -2.87 -0.46
CA THR A 123 -11.42 -2.95 -0.38
C THR A 123 -11.94 -3.19 1.04
N ARG A 124 -11.15 -3.79 1.94
CA ARG A 124 -11.57 -4.03 3.33
C ARG A 124 -11.76 -2.73 4.13
N MET A 125 -11.12 -1.65 3.69
CA MET A 125 -11.20 -0.32 4.31
C MET A 125 -12.25 0.58 3.66
N ASP A 126 -12.97 0.13 2.62
CA ASP A 126 -13.95 0.95 1.90
C ASP A 126 -15.05 1.48 2.82
N LYS A 127 -15.49 0.67 3.80
CA LYS A 127 -16.49 1.08 4.82
C LYS A 127 -16.06 2.27 5.68
N PHE A 128 -14.76 2.54 5.79
CA PHE A 128 -14.21 3.68 6.54
C PHE A 128 -13.85 4.87 5.64
N THR A 129 -13.85 4.67 4.32
CA THR A 129 -13.32 5.64 3.35
C THR A 129 -14.19 6.88 3.20
N GLU A 130 -15.47 6.81 3.59
CA GLU A 130 -16.29 8.02 3.67
C GLU A 130 -15.83 8.92 4.81
N VAL A 131 -15.61 8.36 5.99
CA VAL A 131 -15.36 9.12 7.22
C VAL A 131 -13.91 9.58 7.33
N MET A 132 -12.95 8.74 6.93
CA MET A 132 -11.54 9.01 7.13
C MET A 132 -11.08 10.30 6.40
N PRO A 133 -11.20 10.47 5.08
CA PRO A 133 -10.90 11.74 4.42
C PRO A 133 -11.75 12.89 4.94
N ALA A 134 -13.07 12.68 5.08
CA ALA A 134 -14.02 13.75 5.42
C ALA A 134 -13.76 14.41 6.77
N GLN A 135 -13.42 13.62 7.80
CA GLN A 135 -13.28 14.12 9.16
C GLN A 135 -11.83 14.32 9.60
N THR A 136 -10.88 13.66 8.93
CA THR A 136 -9.46 13.70 9.34
C THR A 136 -8.56 14.48 8.38
N GLY A 137 -9.06 14.81 7.17
CA GLY A 137 -8.27 15.49 6.14
C GLY A 137 -7.23 14.60 5.46
N LEU A 138 -7.36 13.27 5.60
CA LEU A 138 -6.50 12.30 4.92
C LEU A 138 -6.66 12.41 3.40
N ILE A 139 -5.55 12.61 2.68
CA ILE A 139 -5.58 12.93 1.24
C ILE A 139 -5.28 11.74 0.32
N ALA A 140 -4.61 10.70 0.81
CA ALA A 140 -4.39 9.49 0.03
C ALA A 140 -4.23 8.21 0.88
N MET A 141 -4.51 7.08 0.25
CA MET A 141 -4.49 5.75 0.87
C MET A 141 -3.74 4.76 0.01
N ILE A 142 -2.83 3.97 0.58
CA ILE A 142 -2.03 2.95 -0.13
C ILE A 142 -2.47 1.55 0.32
N GLY A 143 -2.84 0.68 -0.62
CA GLY A 143 -3.15 -0.72 -0.35
C GLY A 143 -2.78 -1.63 -1.52
N LYS A 144 -3.50 -2.76 -1.68
CA LYS A 144 -3.45 -3.58 -2.90
C LYS A 144 -4.85 -3.90 -3.43
N GLY A 145 -4.92 -4.14 -4.73
CA GLY A 145 -6.15 -4.52 -5.42
C GLY A 145 -7.09 -3.35 -5.68
N GLN A 146 -8.22 -3.66 -6.29
CA GLN A 146 -9.23 -2.67 -6.67
C GLN A 146 -10.02 -2.14 -5.46
N ARG A 147 -10.59 -0.95 -5.62
CA ARG A 147 -11.57 -0.37 -4.70
C ARG A 147 -12.97 -0.76 -5.17
N GLY A 148 -13.91 -0.91 -4.24
CA GLY A 148 -15.31 -1.10 -4.56
C GLY A 148 -16.00 0.20 -4.96
N PRO A 149 -17.22 0.15 -5.52
CA PRO A 149 -17.95 1.34 -5.97
C PRO A 149 -18.16 2.38 -4.87
N GLN A 150 -18.48 1.93 -3.64
CA GLN A 150 -18.64 2.80 -2.49
C GLN A 150 -17.32 3.53 -2.15
N GLY A 151 -16.20 2.81 -2.17
CA GLY A 151 -14.88 3.39 -1.90
C GLY A 151 -14.47 4.40 -2.97
N ILE A 152 -14.74 4.11 -4.26
CA ILE A 152 -14.46 5.02 -5.38
C ILE A 152 -15.28 6.31 -5.25
N GLU A 153 -16.57 6.18 -4.97
CA GLU A 153 -17.44 7.35 -4.84
C GLU A 153 -17.06 8.23 -3.63
N ALA A 154 -16.68 7.63 -2.50
CA ALA A 154 -16.15 8.37 -1.36
C ALA A 154 -14.84 9.11 -1.71
N ILE A 155 -13.92 8.44 -2.41
CA ILE A 155 -12.67 9.03 -2.92
C ILE A 155 -12.97 10.28 -3.77
N ARG A 156 -13.93 10.15 -4.70
CA ARG A 156 -14.36 11.25 -5.58
C ARG A 156 -14.96 12.42 -4.79
N ARG A 157 -15.88 12.14 -3.85
CA ARG A 157 -16.54 13.16 -3.03
C ARG A 157 -15.54 13.98 -2.23
N HIS A 158 -14.57 13.30 -1.63
CA HIS A 158 -13.59 13.91 -0.73
C HIS A 158 -12.28 14.29 -1.43
N ARG A 159 -12.22 14.14 -2.76
CA ARG A 159 -11.06 14.45 -3.61
C ARG A 159 -9.75 13.84 -3.10
N ALA A 160 -9.84 12.64 -2.52
CA ALA A 160 -8.67 11.87 -2.10
C ALA A 160 -8.14 11.01 -3.26
N ALA A 161 -7.06 10.27 -3.05
CA ALA A 161 -6.58 9.27 -4.01
C ALA A 161 -6.40 7.89 -3.37
N SER A 162 -6.57 6.84 -4.18
CA SER A 162 -6.15 5.48 -3.82
C SER A 162 -4.93 5.10 -4.64
N LEU A 163 -3.91 4.63 -3.95
CA LEU A 163 -2.65 4.15 -4.50
C LEU A 163 -2.55 2.64 -4.24
N VAL A 164 -1.84 1.93 -5.13
CA VAL A 164 -1.51 0.52 -4.94
C VAL A 164 -0.02 0.33 -4.87
N ALA A 165 0.43 -0.37 -3.83
CA ALA A 165 1.79 -0.89 -3.75
C ALA A 165 1.83 -2.32 -4.33
N ALA A 166 3.02 -2.77 -4.73
CA ALA A 166 3.22 -4.11 -5.29
C ALA A 166 2.92 -5.21 -4.25
N GLY A 167 1.82 -5.93 -4.43
CA GLY A 167 1.48 -7.08 -3.60
C GLY A 167 2.43 -8.25 -3.83
N GLY A 168 2.96 -8.84 -2.75
CA GLY A 168 3.90 -9.98 -2.81
C GLY A 168 5.38 -9.59 -2.73
N ALA A 169 5.71 -8.32 -2.94
CA ALA A 169 7.08 -7.79 -2.83
C ALA A 169 7.38 -7.19 -1.44
N ALA A 170 6.81 -7.75 -0.37
CA ALA A 170 6.81 -7.16 0.97
C ALA A 170 8.21 -6.82 1.51
N TYR A 171 9.19 -7.69 1.26
CA TYR A 171 10.58 -7.46 1.66
C TYR A 171 11.21 -6.28 0.91
N LEU A 172 11.00 -6.18 -0.40
CA LEU A 172 11.51 -5.06 -1.21
C LEU A 172 10.84 -3.73 -0.84
N VAL A 173 9.53 -3.75 -0.57
CA VAL A 173 8.82 -2.55 -0.10
C VAL A 173 9.34 -2.11 1.27
N ALA A 174 9.65 -3.04 2.18
CA ALA A 174 10.24 -2.71 3.48
C ALA A 174 11.62 -2.03 3.33
N LYS A 175 12.39 -2.33 2.27
CA LYS A 175 13.66 -1.63 1.97
C LYS A 175 13.49 -0.17 1.59
N ALA A 176 12.28 0.33 1.34
CA ALA A 176 12.03 1.77 1.19
C ALA A 176 11.87 2.48 2.54
N VAL A 177 11.66 1.75 3.64
CA VAL A 177 11.47 2.33 4.97
C VAL A 177 12.83 2.67 5.59
N ARG A 178 12.96 3.90 6.06
CA ARG A 178 14.18 4.47 6.67
C ARG A 178 14.07 4.65 8.18
N SER A 179 12.86 4.84 8.69
CA SER A 179 12.58 4.79 10.12
C SER A 179 11.13 4.38 10.37
N SER A 180 10.88 3.74 11.51
CA SER A 180 9.54 3.37 11.97
C SER A 180 9.37 3.84 13.41
N ARG A 181 8.28 4.56 13.68
CA ARG A 181 7.91 4.99 15.03
C ARG A 181 6.46 4.61 15.30
N ARG A 182 6.20 3.93 16.40
CA ARG A 182 4.82 3.67 16.84
C ARG A 182 4.18 4.97 17.35
N VAL A 183 2.96 5.25 16.91
CA VAL A 183 2.25 6.50 17.21
C VAL A 183 0.96 6.24 18.00
N ALA A 184 0.27 5.13 17.75
CA ALA A 184 -0.96 4.81 18.48
C ALA A 184 -1.26 3.32 18.54
N PHE A 185 -2.10 2.95 19.52
CA PHE A 185 -2.74 1.64 19.64
C PHE A 185 -1.75 0.47 19.73
N GLU A 186 -0.78 0.59 20.63
CA GLU A 186 0.26 -0.43 20.85
C GLU A 186 -0.30 -1.82 21.15
N ASP A 187 -1.45 -1.88 21.82
CA ASP A 187 -2.18 -3.10 22.12
C ASP A 187 -2.67 -3.86 20.87
N LEU A 188 -2.66 -3.23 19.69
CA LEU A 188 -3.04 -3.86 18.42
C LEU A 188 -1.88 -4.57 17.70
N GLY A 189 -0.68 -4.59 18.27
CA GLY A 189 0.48 -5.31 17.71
C GLY A 189 0.82 -4.86 16.28
N MET A 190 0.77 -5.79 15.31
CA MET A 190 1.02 -5.49 13.90
C MET A 190 -0.02 -4.55 13.27
N GLU A 191 -1.17 -4.33 13.91
CA GLU A 191 -2.21 -3.39 13.45
C GLU A 191 -2.13 -2.02 14.12
N ALA A 192 -1.14 -1.78 14.98
CA ALA A 192 -0.88 -0.46 15.55
C ALA A 192 -0.59 0.58 14.46
N ILE A 193 -0.78 1.86 14.80
CA ILE A 193 -0.43 2.96 13.89
C ILE A 193 1.04 3.27 14.08
N TYR A 194 1.79 3.15 12.99
CA TYR A 194 3.18 3.59 12.90
C TYR A 194 3.26 4.81 11.98
N GLU A 195 4.26 5.63 12.20
CA GLU A 195 4.73 6.60 11.23
C GLU A 195 6.02 6.07 10.62
N PHE A 196 6.00 5.87 9.31
CA PHE A 196 7.17 5.48 8.55
C PHE A 196 7.73 6.70 7.84
N LYS A 197 9.06 6.84 7.89
CA LYS A 197 9.79 7.64 6.90
C LYS A 197 10.18 6.73 5.76
N VAL A 198 9.74 7.02 4.55
CA VAL A 198 10.06 6.26 3.34
C VAL A 198 10.96 7.06 2.40
N GLU A 199 11.70 6.34 1.56
CA GLU A 199 12.51 6.89 0.48
C GLU A 199 12.26 6.07 -0.80
N ASP A 200 11.85 6.76 -1.86
CA ASP A 200 11.59 6.21 -3.19
C ASP A 200 10.67 4.98 -3.18
N MET A 201 9.67 4.96 -2.28
CA MET A 201 8.69 3.88 -2.20
C MET A 201 7.80 3.87 -3.46
N PRO A 202 7.83 2.81 -4.28
CA PRO A 202 7.09 2.77 -5.53
C PRO A 202 5.62 2.42 -5.30
N VAL A 203 4.72 3.25 -5.83
CA VAL A 203 3.27 3.00 -5.85
C VAL A 203 2.67 3.43 -7.18
N THR A 204 1.49 2.92 -7.51
CA THR A 204 0.74 3.31 -8.70
C THR A 204 -0.59 3.94 -8.30
N VAL A 205 -0.99 5.00 -9.00
CA VAL A 205 -2.30 5.63 -8.80
C VAL A 205 -3.40 4.68 -9.29
N ALA A 206 -4.18 4.15 -8.35
CA ALA A 206 -5.26 3.21 -8.66
C ALA A 206 -6.59 3.91 -8.92
N VAL A 207 -6.90 4.93 -8.13
CA VAL A 207 -8.09 5.78 -8.27
C VAL A 207 -7.67 7.22 -8.07
N ASP A 208 -7.96 8.09 -9.03
CA ASP A 208 -7.70 9.54 -8.91
C ASP A 208 -8.81 10.26 -8.12
N VAL A 209 -8.63 11.57 -7.92
CA VAL A 209 -9.59 12.43 -7.19
C VAL A 209 -10.96 12.56 -7.86
N ASN A 210 -11.08 12.16 -9.12
CA ASN A 210 -12.32 12.20 -9.89
C ASN A 210 -13.04 10.84 -9.89
N GLY A 211 -12.49 9.84 -9.21
CA GLY A 211 -13.04 8.48 -9.15
C GLY A 211 -12.69 7.62 -10.36
N ASN A 212 -11.75 8.05 -11.22
CA ASN A 212 -11.31 7.26 -12.36
C ASN A 212 -10.41 6.12 -11.88
N SER A 213 -10.80 4.87 -12.15
CA SER A 213 -10.10 3.67 -11.67
C SER A 213 -9.26 3.00 -12.78
N ILE A 214 -7.97 2.76 -12.53
CA ILE A 214 -7.10 2.01 -13.45
C ILE A 214 -7.58 0.56 -13.63
N HIS A 215 -8.23 -0.02 -12.62
CA HIS A 215 -8.78 -1.38 -12.66
C HIS A 215 -10.01 -1.48 -13.59
N GLU A 216 -10.61 -0.35 -13.96
CA GLU A 216 -11.68 -0.29 -14.97
C GLU A 216 -11.11 0.11 -16.33
N ILE A 217 -10.32 1.19 -16.36
CA ILE A 217 -9.77 1.79 -17.58
C ILE A 217 -8.77 0.85 -18.27
N GLY A 218 -7.88 0.21 -17.51
CA GLY A 218 -6.85 -0.68 -18.03
C GLY A 218 -7.43 -1.86 -18.81
N PRO A 219 -8.27 -2.72 -18.17
CA PRO A 219 -8.92 -3.82 -18.86
C PRO A 219 -9.80 -3.39 -20.04
N ALA A 220 -10.50 -2.25 -19.94
CA ALA A 220 -11.30 -1.72 -21.04
C ALA A 220 -10.46 -1.32 -22.25
N ARG A 221 -9.32 -0.65 -22.03
CA ARG A 221 -8.35 -0.30 -23.09
C ARG A 221 -7.78 -1.56 -23.75
N TRP A 222 -7.39 -2.56 -22.94
CA TRP A 222 -6.85 -3.82 -23.44
C TRP A 222 -7.86 -4.58 -24.32
N ARG A 223 -9.13 -4.66 -23.91
CA ARG A 223 -10.19 -5.30 -24.73
C ARG A 223 -10.36 -4.63 -26.09
N ARG A 224 -10.34 -3.30 -26.16
CA ARG A 224 -10.44 -2.54 -27.42
C ARG A 224 -9.24 -2.74 -28.33
N PHE A 225 -8.05 -2.92 -27.76
CA PHE A 225 -6.84 -3.22 -28.52
C PHE A 225 -6.93 -4.61 -29.16
N ARG A 226 -7.37 -5.63 -28.40
CA ARG A 226 -7.57 -6.99 -28.93
C ARG A 226 -8.65 -7.11 -30.00
N SER A 227 -9.69 -6.28 -29.98
CA SER A 227 -10.73 -6.29 -31.03
C SER A 227 -10.29 -5.61 -32.34
N ARG A 228 -9.10 -4.99 -32.37
CA ARG A 228 -8.53 -4.31 -33.54
C ARG A 228 -7.36 -5.09 -34.18
N MET A 229 -6.96 -6.21 -33.59
CA MET A 229 -6.09 -7.23 -34.20
C MET A 229 -6.96 -8.36 -34.72
#